data_AF-A0A2G6LVT4-F1
#
_entry.id   AF-A0A2G6LVT4-F1
#
_cell.length_a   1.000
_cell.length_b   1.000
_cell.length_c   1.000
_cell.angle_alpha   90.00
_cell.angle_beta   90.00
_cell.angle_gamma   90.00
#
_symmetry.space_group_name_H-M   'P 1'
#
loop_
_entity.id
_entity.type
_entity.pdbx_description
1 polymer ?
#
loop_
_entity_poly.entity_id
_entity_poly.type
_entity_poly.pdbx_seq_one_letter_code
_entity_poly.pdbx_strand_id
1 'polypeptide(L)'
;MMKLLILASILFLIACGTSSSAIDSFEEDELQMMRDRLNNNACRINRENLIFNLESIEYEQDTTFAELPLDLFADSLYCCSQTGEAYKLFIDGGHRYIECPSGHGNTEF
;
A
#
# COMPACT_ATOMS: atom_id res chain seq x y z
N MET A 1 17.31 -8.85 -62.71
CA MET A 1 16.45 -9.63 -61.80
C MET A 1 16.98 -9.64 -60.36
N MET A 2 17.43 -8.51 -59.81
CA MET A 2 18.09 -8.48 -58.48
C MET A 2 17.35 -7.60 -57.44
N LYS A 3 16.34 -6.84 -57.87
CA LYS A 3 15.57 -5.91 -57.01
C LYS A 3 14.38 -6.57 -56.29
N LEU A 4 13.99 -7.79 -56.68
CA LEU A 4 12.84 -8.51 -56.11
C LEU A 4 13.17 -9.25 -54.80
N LEU A 5 14.44 -9.62 -54.58
CA LEU A 5 14.86 -10.37 -53.39
C LEU A 5 14.93 -9.52 -52.11
N ILE A 6 15.25 -8.23 -52.25
CA ILE A 6 15.36 -7.30 -51.10
C ILE A 6 13.96 -6.96 -50.55
N LEU A 7 12.95 -6.90 -51.41
CA LEU A 7 11.58 -6.56 -50.97
C LEU A 7 10.96 -7.69 -50.13
N ALA A 8 11.27 -8.95 -50.44
CA ALA A 8 10.76 -10.11 -49.71
C ALA A 8 11.36 -10.26 -48.30
N SER A 9 12.57 -9.74 -48.06
CA SER A 9 13.24 -9.82 -46.76
C SER A 9 12.78 -8.73 -45.77
N ILE A 10 12.23 -7.62 -46.26
CA ILE A 10 11.69 -6.53 -45.42
C ILE A 10 10.30 -6.90 -44.86
N LEU A 11 9.49 -7.64 -45.62
CA LEU A 11 8.15 -8.07 -45.19
C LEU A 11 8.16 -9.11 -44.07
N PHE A 12 9.26 -9.86 -43.88
CA PHE A 12 9.37 -10.83 -42.77
C PHE A 12 9.65 -10.20 -41.41
N LEU A 13 10.15 -8.95 -41.35
CA LEU A 13 10.42 -8.26 -40.08
C LEU A 13 9.18 -7.62 -39.46
N ILE A 14 8.11 -7.40 -40.23
CA ILE A 14 6.88 -6.77 -39.75
C ILE A 14 5.89 -7.82 -39.19
N ALA A 15 6.06 -9.09 -39.54
CA ALA A 15 5.19 -10.19 -39.11
C ALA A 15 5.57 -10.81 -37.75
N CYS A 16 6.68 -10.38 -37.13
CA CYS A 16 7.16 -10.89 -35.84
C CYS A 16 7.03 -9.86 -34.69
N GLY A 17 6.07 -8.92 -34.81
CA GLY A 17 5.97 -7.75 -33.93
C GLY A 17 4.68 -7.61 -33.12
N THR A 18 3.76 -8.59 -33.12
CA THR A 18 2.45 -8.44 -32.47
C THR A 18 2.26 -9.23 -31.17
N SER A 19 3.33 -9.77 -30.57
CA SER A 19 3.23 -10.57 -29.34
C SER A 19 3.77 -9.87 -28.07
N SER A 20 4.13 -8.59 -28.14
CA SER A 20 4.77 -7.90 -27.01
C SER A 20 3.79 -7.29 -26.00
N SER A 21 2.52 -7.10 -26.35
CA SER A 21 1.57 -6.33 -25.52
C SER A 21 0.88 -7.15 -24.42
N ALA A 22 0.95 -8.49 -24.47
CA ALA A 22 0.30 -9.36 -23.47
C ALA A 22 1.23 -9.75 -22.30
N ILE A 23 2.55 -9.65 -22.50
CA ILE A 23 3.55 -9.94 -21.45
C ILE A 23 3.77 -8.70 -20.59
N ASP A 24 3.86 -7.51 -21.22
CA ASP A 24 4.04 -6.23 -20.52
C ASP A 24 2.88 -5.94 -19.54
N SER A 25 1.63 -6.21 -19.95
CA SER A 25 0.46 -6.00 -19.09
C SER A 25 0.43 -6.95 -17.89
N PHE A 26 0.95 -8.18 -18.05
CA PHE A 26 0.97 -9.17 -16.97
C PHE A 26 2.00 -8.79 -15.90
N GLU A 27 3.14 -8.24 -16.32
CA GLU A 27 4.19 -7.74 -15.41
C GLU A 27 3.75 -6.46 -14.68
N GLU A 28 3.02 -5.56 -15.36
CA GLU A 28 2.43 -4.36 -14.73
C GLU A 28 1.38 -4.72 -13.67
N ASP A 29 0.51 -5.71 -13.94
CA ASP A 29 -0.49 -6.18 -13.00
C ASP A 29 0.14 -6.79 -11.74
N GLU A 30 1.17 -7.63 -11.88
CA GLU A 30 1.90 -8.20 -10.74
C GLU A 30 2.61 -7.13 -9.90
N LEU A 31 3.24 -6.15 -10.56
CA LEU A 31 3.87 -5.01 -9.89
C LEU A 31 2.85 -4.18 -9.10
N GLN A 32 1.67 -3.96 -9.67
CA GLN A 32 0.60 -3.22 -9.00
C GLN A 32 0.10 -3.99 -7.78
N MET A 33 -0.13 -5.30 -7.90
CA MET A 33 -0.51 -6.15 -6.76
C MET A 33 0.53 -6.12 -5.64
N MET A 34 1.83 -6.15 -5.98
CA MET A 34 2.90 -6.06 -4.97
C MET A 34 2.91 -4.71 -4.27
N ARG A 35 2.72 -3.60 -4.99
CA ARG A 35 2.61 -2.26 -4.38
C ARG A 35 1.43 -2.18 -3.42
N ASP A 36 0.27 -2.67 -3.82
CA ASP A 36 -0.94 -2.63 -2.99
C ASP A 36 -0.75 -3.43 -1.69
N ARG A 37 -0.08 -4.60 -1.78
CA ARG A 37 0.26 -5.40 -0.59
C ARG A 37 1.24 -4.69 0.33
N LEU A 38 2.29 -4.07 -0.22
CA LEU A 38 3.26 -3.31 0.57
C LEU A 38 2.60 -2.12 1.28
N ASN A 39 1.74 -1.40 0.56
CA ASN A 39 1.02 -0.26 1.10
C ASN A 39 0.03 -0.65 2.19
N ASN A 40 -0.68 -1.78 2.03
CA ASN A 40 -1.57 -2.31 3.06
C ASN A 40 -0.79 -2.77 4.31
N ASN A 41 0.34 -3.44 4.12
CA ASN A 41 1.21 -3.84 5.23
C ASN A 41 1.80 -2.64 5.96
N ALA A 42 2.24 -1.61 5.24
CA ALA A 42 2.74 -0.37 5.83
C ALA A 42 1.66 0.31 6.69
N CYS A 43 0.42 0.37 6.19
CA CYS A 43 -0.70 0.90 6.96
C CYS A 43 -0.96 0.07 8.23
N ARG A 44 -0.93 -1.27 8.15
CA ARG A 44 -1.09 -2.13 9.33
C ARG A 44 0.01 -1.87 10.38
N ILE A 45 1.27 -1.89 9.95
CA ILE A 45 2.44 -1.66 10.83
C ILE A 45 2.37 -0.28 11.49
N ASN A 46 1.97 0.76 10.76
CA ASN A 46 1.83 2.10 11.35
C ASN A 46 0.80 2.12 12.48
N ARG A 47 -0.34 1.44 12.32
CA ARG A 47 -1.37 1.35 13.37
C ARG A 47 -0.89 0.55 14.58
N GLU A 48 -0.19 -0.55 14.36
CA GLU A 48 0.41 -1.37 15.43
C GLU A 48 1.47 -0.57 16.21
N ASN A 49 2.32 0.17 15.51
CA ASN A 49 3.29 1.05 16.16
C ASN A 49 2.60 2.18 16.93
N LEU A 50 1.52 2.74 16.39
CA LEU A 50 0.79 3.83 17.04
C LEU A 50 0.12 3.34 18.32
N ILE A 51 -0.50 2.16 18.34
CA ILE A 51 -1.12 1.62 19.57
C ILE A 51 -0.05 1.32 20.62
N PHE A 52 1.08 0.72 20.20
CA PHE A 52 2.19 0.44 21.11
C PHE A 52 2.77 1.71 21.75
N ASN A 53 3.00 2.76 20.94
CA ASN A 53 3.50 4.03 21.47
C ASN A 53 2.48 4.71 22.38
N LEU A 54 1.18 4.64 22.05
CA LEU A 54 0.12 5.18 22.87
C LEU A 54 0.06 4.50 24.25
N GLU A 55 0.14 3.17 24.29
CA GLU A 55 0.19 2.40 25.54
C GLU A 55 1.43 2.76 26.38
N SER A 56 2.58 2.99 25.73
CA SER A 56 3.80 3.42 26.42
C SER A 56 3.62 4.80 27.08
N ILE A 57 3.04 5.76 26.36
CA ILE A 57 2.81 7.12 26.88
C ILE A 57 1.79 7.09 28.02
N GLU A 58 0.72 6.31 27.87
CA GLU A 58 -0.30 6.14 28.92
C GLU A 58 0.27 5.57 30.20
N TYR A 59 1.15 4.58 30.09
CA TYR A 59 1.85 4.00 31.22
C TYR A 59 2.76 5.04 31.90
N GLU A 60 3.52 5.81 31.13
CA GLU A 60 4.42 6.85 31.67
C GLU A 60 3.68 7.98 32.36
N GLN A 61 2.49 8.34 31.87
CA GLN A 61 1.69 9.46 32.37
C GLN A 61 0.61 9.05 33.37
N ASP A 62 0.47 7.75 33.67
CA ASP A 62 -0.60 7.19 34.50
C ASP A 62 -2.00 7.68 34.05
N THR A 63 -2.27 7.55 32.74
CA THR A 63 -3.50 8.06 32.10
C THR A 63 -4.07 7.07 31.09
N THR A 64 -5.27 7.35 30.59
CA THR A 64 -5.88 6.62 29.47
C THR A 64 -6.52 7.62 28.52
N PHE A 65 -6.14 7.58 27.26
CA PHE A 65 -6.70 8.43 26.23
C PHE A 65 -7.92 7.77 25.58
N ALA A 66 -9.00 8.55 25.44
CA ALA A 66 -10.20 8.14 24.71
C ALA A 66 -10.08 8.40 23.19
N GLU A 67 -9.14 9.26 22.80
CA GLU A 67 -8.86 9.67 21.42
C GLU A 67 -7.34 9.72 21.20
N LEU A 68 -6.87 9.79 19.95
CA LEU A 68 -5.44 9.92 19.67
C LEU A 68 -4.95 11.32 20.08
N PRO A 69 -3.96 11.46 20.99
CA PRO A 69 -3.34 12.74 21.31
C PRO A 69 -2.38 13.15 20.19
N LEU A 70 -2.92 13.78 19.14
CA LEU A 70 -2.19 14.10 17.90
C LEU A 70 -0.94 14.96 18.12
N ASP A 71 -0.91 15.75 19.19
CA ASP A 71 0.20 16.60 19.60
C ASP A 71 1.40 15.84 20.17
N LEU A 72 1.23 14.56 20.55
CA LEU A 72 2.28 13.73 21.12
C LEU A 72 3.02 12.87 20.07
N PHE A 73 2.54 12.85 18.82
CA PHE A 73 3.10 12.02 17.76
C PHE A 73 3.54 12.87 16.56
N ALA A 74 4.53 12.39 15.81
CA ALA A 74 4.86 12.99 14.52
C ALA A 74 3.74 12.71 13.48
N ASP A 75 3.52 13.66 12.56
CA ASP A 75 2.49 13.59 11.50
C ASP A 75 2.46 12.28 10.72
N SER A 76 3.62 11.67 10.49
CA SER A 76 3.74 10.42 9.76
C SER A 76 3.21 9.19 10.50
N LEU A 77 3.01 9.26 11.82
CA LEU A 77 2.58 8.14 12.64
C LEU A 77 1.06 8.05 12.78
N TYR A 78 0.34 9.18 12.75
CA TYR A 78 -1.11 9.19 12.95
C TYR A 78 -1.92 9.20 11.65
N CYS A 79 -1.28 9.24 10.48
CA CYS A 79 -1.96 9.22 9.19
C CYS A 79 -1.72 7.93 8.39
N CYS A 80 -2.72 7.55 7.60
CA CYS A 80 -2.59 6.51 6.57
C CYS A 80 -1.55 6.93 5.54
N SER A 81 -0.55 6.08 5.28
CA SER A 81 0.49 6.32 4.27
C SER A 81 -0.03 6.39 2.83
N GLN A 82 -1.24 5.89 2.58
CA GLN A 82 -1.85 5.87 1.25
C GLN A 82 -2.73 7.09 0.99
N THR A 83 -3.58 7.46 1.96
CA THR A 83 -4.61 8.50 1.78
C THR A 83 -4.29 9.78 2.53
N GLY A 84 -3.36 9.75 3.48
CA GLY A 84 -3.07 10.87 4.39
C GLY A 84 -4.15 11.11 5.45
N GLU A 85 -5.19 10.29 5.49
CA GLU A 85 -6.27 10.41 6.47
C GLU A 85 -5.79 10.00 7.87
N ALA A 86 -6.19 10.76 8.89
CA ALA A 86 -5.87 10.44 10.27
C ALA A 86 -6.53 9.12 10.70
N TYR A 87 -5.76 8.28 11.39
CA TYR A 87 -6.26 7.09 12.06
C TYR A 87 -7.22 7.44 13.19
N LYS A 88 -8.02 6.46 13.61
CA LYS A 88 -9.00 6.61 14.69
C LYS A 88 -8.77 5.54 15.75
N LEU A 89 -8.79 5.97 17.01
CA LEU A 89 -8.77 5.06 18.15
C LEU A 89 -10.19 4.62 18.48
N PHE A 90 -10.36 3.32 18.69
CA PHE A 90 -11.61 2.71 19.13
C PHE A 90 -11.40 1.89 20.39
N ILE A 91 -12.44 1.83 21.21
CA ILE A 91 -12.47 1.08 22.46
C ILE A 91 -13.76 0.25 22.46
N ASP A 92 -13.63 -1.08 22.49
CA ASP A 92 -14.75 -2.02 22.55
C ASP A 92 -14.52 -3.06 23.64
N GLY A 93 -15.36 -3.08 24.67
CA GLY A 93 -15.34 -4.11 25.72
C GLY A 93 -14.02 -4.25 26.49
N GLY A 94 -13.13 -3.25 26.44
CA GLY A 94 -11.79 -3.29 27.02
C GLY A 94 -10.67 -3.59 26.01
N HIS A 95 -11.01 -3.89 24.76
CA HIS A 95 -10.07 -3.97 23.65
C HIS A 95 -9.91 -2.60 23.00
N ARG A 96 -8.66 -2.23 22.74
CA ARG A 96 -8.31 -1.01 22.01
C ARG A 96 -7.70 -1.36 20.69
N TYR A 97 -8.13 -0.66 19.66
CA TYR A 97 -7.57 -0.83 18.33
C TYR A 97 -7.59 0.48 17.58
N ILE A 98 -6.70 0.58 16.60
CA ILE A 98 -6.57 1.74 15.73
C ILE A 98 -7.03 1.32 14.34
N GLU A 99 -7.95 2.10 13.77
CA GLU A 99 -8.52 1.82 12.46
C GLU A 99 -8.05 2.83 11.41
N CYS A 100 -7.90 2.34 10.18
CA CYS A 100 -7.72 3.18 9.00
C CYS A 100 -9.10 3.52 8.44
N PRO A 101 -9.48 4.80 8.29
CA PRO A 101 -10.79 5.17 7.75
C PRO A 101 -11.06 4.60 6.35
N SER A 102 -10.02 4.42 5.56
CA SER A 102 -10.11 3.82 4.22
C SER A 102 -10.06 2.29 4.22
N GLY A 103 -9.99 1.63 5.38
CA GLY A 103 -9.98 0.18 5.53
C GLY A 103 -8.65 -0.52 5.25
N HIS A 104 -7.57 0.21 4.95
CA HIS A 104 -6.26 -0.37 4.67
C HIS A 104 -5.68 -1.11 5.86
N GLY A 105 -5.10 -2.29 5.61
CA GLY A 105 -4.48 -3.13 6.64
C GLY A 105 -5.47 -3.92 7.52
N ASN A 106 -6.78 -3.87 7.22
CA ASN A 106 -7.82 -4.68 7.89
C ASN A 106 -7.99 -6.10 7.31
N THR A 107 -7.16 -6.49 6.33
CA THR A 107 -7.25 -7.82 5.73
C THR A 107 -6.91 -8.88 6.77
N GLU A 108 -7.95 -9.51 7.30
CA GLU A 108 -7.90 -10.82 7.94
C GLU A 108 -7.21 -11.79 6.96
N PHE A 109 -6.09 -12.36 7.38
CA PHE A 109 -5.52 -13.58 6.79
C PHE A 109 -5.90 -14.74 7.69
#